data_AF-A0A7L2JDP8-F1
#
_entry.id   AF-A0A7L2JDP8-F1
#
_cell.length_a   1.000
_cell.length_b   1.000
_cell.length_c   1.000
_cell.angle_alpha   90.00
_cell.angle_beta   90.00
_cell.angle_gamma   90.00
#
_symmetry.space_group_name_H-M   'P 1'
#
loop_
_entity.id
_entity.type
_entity.pdbx_description
1 polymer ?
#
loop_
_entity_poly.entity_id
_entity_poly.type
_entity_poly.pdbx_seq_one_letter_code
_entity_poly.pdbx_strand_id
1 'polypeptide(L)'
;IFIFSVFFLAIITIRQQEKKKPPFSEKMEEFRENIVSYDDEGGGEEDTEAFDISALRTRTVMRKQKPRKKVASEIQSLYRQSLQVGPDNAIFRQFISEKLEEANTDPRVPPYDSLQTYAFEGTGSLAGSLSSLGSTTSDLDQSYDYLADWGPHFKQLASMYSSYRTVED
;
A
#
# COMPACT_ATOMS: atom_id res chain seq x y z
N ILE A 1 34.88 37.19 -28.62
CA ILE A 1 34.60 36.52 -29.93
C ILE A 1 34.99 35.03 -29.92
N PHE A 2 36.24 34.66 -29.62
CA PHE A 2 36.68 33.25 -29.68
C PHE A 2 35.93 32.29 -28.73
N ILE A 3 35.67 32.73 -27.50
CA ILE A 3 34.93 31.92 -26.50
C ILE A 3 33.51 31.60 -26.99
N PHE A 4 32.81 32.60 -27.54
CA PHE A 4 31.47 32.40 -28.11
C PHE A 4 31.50 31.47 -29.32
N SER A 5 32.53 31.54 -30.16
CA SER A 5 32.70 30.64 -31.31
C SER A 5 32.88 29.18 -30.88
N VAL A 6 33.73 28.93 -29.88
CA VAL A 6 33.95 27.58 -29.32
C VAL A 6 32.67 27.03 -28.68
N PHE A 7 31.95 27.87 -27.93
CA PHE A 7 30.68 27.48 -27.31
C PHE A 7 29.61 27.15 -28.35
N PHE A 8 29.53 27.92 -29.44
CA PHE A 8 28.58 27.66 -30.52
C PHE A 8 28.90 26.35 -31.26
N LEU A 9 30.20 26.07 -31.51
CA LEU A 9 30.62 24.79 -32.09
C LEU A 9 30.29 23.60 -31.17
N ALA A 10 30.49 23.75 -29.86
CA ALA A 10 30.16 22.71 -28.88
C ALA A 10 28.65 22.41 -28.84
N ILE A 11 27.81 23.44 -28.90
CA ILE A 11 26.35 23.24 -28.98
C ILE A 11 25.97 22.52 -30.29
N ILE A 12 26.59 22.88 -31.41
CA ILE A 12 26.30 22.26 -32.71
C ILE A 12 26.72 20.77 -32.71
N THR A 13 27.87 20.42 -32.12
CA THR A 13 28.33 19.02 -32.05
C THR A 13 27.43 18.16 -31.15
N ILE A 14 27.00 18.71 -30.00
CA ILE A 14 26.06 18.03 -29.09
C ILE A 14 24.70 17.80 -29.79
N ARG A 15 24.15 18.82 -30.45
CA ARG A 15 22.87 18.70 -31.18
C ARG A 15 22.95 17.77 -32.39
N GLN A 16 24.12 17.61 -33.00
CA GLN A 16 24.32 16.63 -34.07
C GLN A 16 24.42 15.19 -33.54
N GLN A 17 24.93 14.99 -32.33
CA GLN A 17 24.95 13.67 -31.70
C GLN A 17 23.54 13.19 -31.36
N GLU A 18 22.66 14.06 -30.87
CA GLU A 18 21.26 13.68 -30.57
C GLU A 18 20.44 13.29 -31.82
N LYS A 19 20.83 13.79 -33.01
CA LYS A 19 20.14 13.45 -34.27
C LYS A 19 20.63 12.15 -34.91
N LYS A 20 21.76 11.60 -34.46
CA LYS A 20 22.24 10.29 -34.93
C LYS A 20 21.57 9.22 -34.07
N LYS A 21 20.45 8.68 -34.57
CA LYS A 21 19.82 7.48 -34.01
C LYS A 21 20.90 6.40 -33.81
N PRO A 22 20.96 5.72 -32.66
CA PRO A 22 21.84 4.55 -32.53
C PRO A 22 21.41 3.50 -33.57
N PRO A 23 22.35 2.75 -34.18
CA PRO A 23 22.05 1.71 -35.18
C PRO A 23 21.31 0.48 -34.59
N PHE A 24 20.79 0.60 -33.37
CA PHE A 24 20.11 -0.44 -32.61
C PHE A 24 18.59 -0.22 -32.49
N SER A 25 18.04 0.79 -33.19
CA SER A 25 16.64 1.22 -33.04
C SER A 25 15.60 0.17 -33.43
N GLU A 26 15.88 -0.70 -34.40
CA GLU A 26 14.86 -1.63 -34.94
C GLU A 26 14.56 -2.80 -33.98
N LYS A 27 15.57 -3.27 -33.22
CA LYS A 27 15.38 -4.34 -32.23
C LYS A 27 14.84 -3.87 -30.88
N MET A 28 14.86 -2.56 -30.61
CA MET A 28 14.38 -2.03 -29.32
C MET A 28 12.91 -1.62 -29.38
N GLU A 29 12.33 -1.43 -30.57
CA GLU A 29 10.89 -1.22 -30.73
C GLU A 29 10.10 -2.49 -30.40
N GLU A 30 10.56 -3.69 -30.82
CA GLU A 30 9.90 -4.98 -30.53
C GLU A 30 9.79 -5.31 -29.02
N PHE A 31 10.67 -4.73 -28.17
CA PHE A 31 10.58 -4.86 -26.70
C PHE A 31 9.84 -3.71 -26.01
N ARG A 32 9.58 -2.60 -26.71
CA ARG A 32 8.89 -1.43 -26.14
C ARG A 32 7.37 -1.57 -26.18
N GLU A 33 6.85 -2.47 -27.02
CA GLU A 33 5.41 -2.74 -27.13
C GLU A 33 4.82 -3.35 -25.85
N ASN A 34 5.67 -3.91 -24.97
CA ASN A 34 5.27 -4.45 -23.66
C ASN A 34 5.59 -3.54 -22.47
N ILE A 35 6.08 -2.31 -22.71
CA ILE A 35 6.39 -1.37 -21.62
C ILE A 35 5.20 -0.42 -21.49
N VAL A 36 4.19 -0.85 -20.74
CA VAL A 36 3.08 0.01 -20.30
C VAL A 36 3.60 0.89 -19.16
N SER A 37 3.53 2.22 -19.34
CA SER A 37 3.87 3.16 -18.27
C SER A 37 2.73 3.22 -17.25
N TYR A 38 2.95 2.61 -16.10
CA TYR A 38 2.08 2.78 -14.92
C TYR A 38 2.49 4.06 -14.21
N ASP A 39 2.04 5.20 -14.73
CA ASP A 39 2.17 6.50 -14.06
C ASP A 39 0.78 7.01 -13.62
N ASP A 40 -0.17 6.09 -13.48
CA ASP A 40 -1.49 6.35 -12.93
C ASP A 40 -1.65 5.55 -11.65
N GLU A 41 -1.86 6.27 -10.57
CA GLU A 41 -2.19 5.78 -9.25
C GLU A 41 -3.59 5.15 -9.30
N GLY A 42 -3.64 3.90 -9.76
CA GLY A 42 -4.87 3.12 -9.92
C GLY A 42 -4.55 1.66 -9.74
N GLY A 43 -4.22 1.28 -8.51
CA GLY A 43 -3.78 -0.06 -8.16
C GLY A 43 -4.92 -1.07 -8.21
N GLY A 44 -5.23 -1.59 -9.40
CA GLY A 44 -5.64 -2.98 -9.66
C GLY A 44 -6.68 -3.62 -8.73
N GLU A 45 -7.49 -2.86 -8.01
CA GLU A 45 -8.39 -3.40 -7.00
C GLU A 45 -9.59 -4.12 -7.64
N GLU A 46 -9.93 -3.76 -8.89
CA GLU A 46 -11.02 -4.37 -9.66
C GLU A 46 -10.69 -5.79 -10.15
N ASP A 47 -9.41 -6.15 -10.30
CA ASP A 47 -9.00 -7.49 -10.75
C ASP A 47 -8.88 -8.50 -9.58
N THR A 48 -8.95 -8.04 -8.32
CA THR A 48 -8.76 -8.88 -7.14
C THR A 48 -9.81 -10.00 -7.04
N GLU A 49 -11.01 -9.80 -7.58
CA GLU A 49 -12.09 -10.79 -7.61
C GLU A 49 -12.08 -11.68 -8.86
N ALA A 50 -11.34 -11.30 -9.90
CA ALA A 50 -11.33 -12.00 -11.20
C ALA A 50 -10.31 -13.16 -11.27
N PHE A 51 -9.38 -13.26 -10.32
CA PHE A 51 -8.35 -14.29 -10.31
C PHE A 51 -8.79 -15.57 -9.56
N ASP A 52 -9.22 -16.59 -10.31
CA ASP A 52 -9.43 -17.94 -9.79
C ASP A 52 -8.09 -18.69 -9.60
N ILE A 53 -7.58 -18.67 -8.37
CA ILE A 53 -6.36 -19.39 -7.95
C ILE A 53 -6.49 -20.91 -8.16
N SER A 54 -7.72 -21.44 -8.27
CA SER A 54 -7.95 -22.86 -8.56
C SER A 54 -7.51 -23.26 -9.97
N ALA A 55 -7.41 -22.31 -10.92
CA ALA A 55 -6.84 -22.54 -12.25
C ALA A 55 -5.32 -22.80 -12.22
N LEU A 56 -4.61 -22.27 -11.22
CA LEU A 56 -3.17 -22.48 -11.02
C LEU A 56 -2.86 -23.74 -10.20
N ARG A 57 -3.83 -24.26 -9.44
CA ARG A 57 -3.72 -25.60 -8.87
C ARG A 57 -3.71 -26.59 -10.02
N THR A 58 -2.50 -27.01 -10.39
CA THR A 58 -2.31 -28.26 -11.12
C THR A 58 -2.95 -29.34 -10.27
N ARG A 59 -4.22 -29.64 -10.56
CA ARG A 59 -4.95 -30.75 -9.97
C ARG A 59 -3.97 -31.91 -10.06
N THR A 60 -3.65 -32.50 -8.93
CA THR A 60 -3.01 -33.81 -8.78
C THR A 60 -3.94 -34.88 -9.39
N VAL A 61 -4.38 -34.68 -10.63
CA VAL A 61 -4.75 -35.75 -11.52
C VAL A 61 -3.45 -36.50 -11.67
N MET A 62 -3.39 -37.66 -11.03
CA MET A 62 -2.53 -38.75 -11.45
C MET A 62 -2.46 -38.74 -12.97
N ARG A 63 -1.42 -38.10 -13.53
CA ARG A 63 -1.06 -38.26 -14.92
C ARG A 63 -0.72 -39.74 -15.01
N LYS A 64 -1.68 -40.55 -15.47
CA LYS A 64 -1.39 -41.89 -15.96
C LYS A 64 -0.20 -41.72 -16.89
N GLN A 65 0.92 -42.33 -16.48
CA GLN A 65 2.19 -42.16 -17.16
C GLN A 65 2.02 -42.54 -18.63
N LYS A 66 2.14 -41.57 -19.53
CA LYS A 66 2.52 -41.89 -20.90
C LYS A 66 4.03 -42.22 -20.83
N PRO A 67 4.48 -43.38 -21.36
CA PRO A 67 5.89 -43.72 -21.35
C PRO A 67 6.63 -42.72 -22.24
N ARG A 68 7.24 -41.72 -21.63
CA ARG A 68 8.14 -40.78 -22.30
C ARG A 68 9.39 -41.59 -22.64
N LYS A 69 9.74 -41.61 -23.94
CA LYS A 69 10.90 -42.34 -24.49
C LYS A 69 12.15 -42.09 -23.63
N LYS A 70 12.80 -43.19 -23.24
CA LYS A 70 14.02 -43.26 -22.45
C LYS A 70 15.18 -42.59 -23.19
N VAL A 71 15.43 -41.31 -22.92
CA VAL A 71 16.68 -40.62 -23.29
C VAL A 71 17.31 -39.91 -22.08
N ALA A 72 16.54 -39.70 -21.00
CA ALA A 72 17.03 -39.07 -19.78
C ALA A 72 17.85 -40.00 -18.87
N SER A 73 17.80 -41.32 -19.08
CA SER A 73 18.47 -42.29 -18.20
C SER A 73 20.00 -42.30 -18.33
N GLU A 74 20.52 -41.94 -19.50
CA GLU A 74 21.96 -42.00 -19.78
C GLU A 74 22.70 -40.77 -19.26
N ILE A 75 22.06 -39.58 -19.34
CA ILE A 75 22.61 -38.34 -18.77
C ILE A 75 22.66 -38.43 -17.23
N GLN A 76 21.65 -39.04 -16.60
CA GLN A 76 21.64 -39.26 -15.15
C GLN A 76 22.63 -40.34 -14.70
N SER A 77 22.86 -41.39 -15.49
CA SER A 77 23.84 -42.43 -15.14
C SER A 77 25.28 -41.92 -15.24
N LEU A 78 25.59 -41.07 -16.21
CA LEU A 78 26.93 -40.50 -16.37
C LEU A 78 27.28 -39.54 -15.21
N TYR A 79 26.33 -38.73 -14.74
CA TYR A 79 26.53 -37.88 -13.56
C TYR A 79 26.75 -38.70 -12.28
N ARG A 80 26.06 -39.85 -12.15
CA ARG A 80 26.21 -40.74 -10.99
C ARG A 80 27.49 -41.56 -11.01
N GLN A 81 28.01 -41.86 -12.20
CA GLN A 81 29.23 -42.65 -12.39
C GLN A 81 30.52 -41.81 -12.22
N SER A 82 30.47 -40.50 -12.46
CA SER A 82 31.65 -39.63 -12.35
C SER A 82 32.08 -39.30 -10.92
N LEU A 83 31.25 -39.59 -9.92
CA LEU A 83 31.56 -39.19 -8.54
C LEU A 83 32.29 -40.24 -7.74
N GLN A 84 32.18 -41.54 -8.08
CA GLN A 84 32.85 -42.74 -7.52
C GLN A 84 33.44 -42.62 -6.07
N VAL A 85 32.75 -41.85 -5.22
CA VAL A 85 33.07 -41.44 -3.87
C VAL A 85 31.70 -41.06 -3.30
N GLY A 86 31.02 -42.05 -2.73
CA GLY A 86 29.81 -41.82 -1.94
C GLY A 86 30.02 -42.50 -0.59
N PRO A 87 29.74 -41.84 0.54
CA PRO A 87 29.83 -42.49 1.84
C PRO A 87 28.83 -43.64 1.87
N ASP A 88 29.02 -44.57 2.81
CA ASP A 88 28.18 -45.74 3.02
C ASP A 88 26.69 -45.39 2.81
N ASN A 89 25.94 -46.21 2.07
CA ASN A 89 24.59 -45.85 1.59
C ASN A 89 23.64 -45.45 2.74
N ALA A 90 23.91 -45.93 3.95
CA ALA A 90 23.25 -45.48 5.17
C ALA A 90 23.53 -44.01 5.54
N ILE A 91 24.79 -43.58 5.46
CA ILE A 91 25.22 -42.20 5.75
C ILE A 91 24.63 -41.24 4.73
N PHE A 92 24.65 -41.60 3.44
CA PHE A 92 24.06 -40.76 2.40
C PHE A 92 22.54 -40.64 2.57
N ARG A 93 21.83 -41.72 2.90
CA ARG A 93 20.39 -41.67 3.21
C ARG A 93 20.11 -40.78 4.43
N GLN A 94 20.91 -40.88 5.49
CA GLN A 94 20.77 -40.05 6.68
C GLN A 94 20.96 -38.57 6.34
N PHE A 95 21.99 -38.23 5.55
CA PHE A 95 22.24 -36.87 5.10
C PHE A 95 21.07 -36.30 4.27
N ILE A 96 20.51 -37.09 3.35
CA ILE A 96 19.35 -36.66 2.56
C ILE A 96 18.13 -36.45 3.44
N SER A 97 17.88 -37.33 4.42
CA SER A 97 16.78 -37.17 5.37
C SER A 97 16.94 -35.92 6.23
N GLU A 98 18.15 -35.66 6.73
CA GLU A 98 18.48 -34.46 7.51
C GLU A 98 18.27 -33.18 6.68
N LYS A 99 18.76 -33.15 5.44
CA LYS A 99 18.56 -32.00 4.54
C LYS A 99 17.10 -31.81 4.11
N LEU A 100 16.34 -32.89 4.00
CA LEU A 100 14.92 -32.82 3.72
C LEU A 100 14.13 -32.24 4.91
N GLU A 101 14.46 -32.64 6.13
CA GLU A 101 13.86 -32.08 7.34
C GLU A 101 14.19 -30.60 7.51
N GLU A 102 15.45 -30.21 7.25
CA GLU A 102 15.88 -28.80 7.22
C GLU A 102 15.06 -27.98 6.22
N ALA A 103 14.87 -28.50 4.99
CA ALA A 103 14.11 -27.81 3.96
C ALA A 103 12.60 -27.73 4.26
N ASN A 104 12.01 -28.77 4.87
CA ASN A 104 10.60 -28.79 5.21
C ASN A 104 10.24 -27.85 6.37
N THR A 105 11.22 -27.48 7.19
CA THR A 105 11.03 -26.64 8.38
C THR A 105 11.49 -25.20 8.12
N ASP A 106 11.94 -24.87 6.90
CA ASP A 106 12.42 -23.53 6.56
C ASP A 106 11.25 -22.52 6.59
N PRO A 107 11.25 -21.53 7.51
CA PRO A 107 10.18 -20.52 7.59
C PRO A 107 10.28 -19.45 6.50
N ARG A 108 11.34 -19.44 5.69
CA ARG A 108 11.51 -18.47 4.58
C ARG A 108 10.80 -18.90 3.31
N VAL A 109 10.23 -20.10 3.30
CA VAL A 109 9.45 -20.59 2.17
C VAL A 109 8.01 -20.09 2.26
N PRO A 110 7.33 -19.88 1.12
CA PRO A 110 5.93 -19.46 1.10
C PRO A 110 4.98 -20.41 1.87
N PRO A 111 3.81 -19.94 2.31
CA PRO A 111 3.20 -18.63 2.01
C PRO A 111 3.76 -17.49 2.86
N TYR A 112 4.05 -16.36 2.22
CA TYR A 112 4.37 -15.12 2.92
C TYR A 112 3.11 -14.45 3.45
N ASP A 113 3.26 -13.68 4.52
CA ASP A 113 2.20 -12.81 5.00
C ASP A 113 1.86 -11.76 3.94
N SER A 114 0.57 -11.41 3.85
CA SER A 114 0.08 -10.35 2.97
C SER A 114 -0.44 -9.19 3.82
N LEU A 115 -0.23 -7.97 3.33
CA LEU A 115 -0.82 -6.77 3.90
C LEU A 115 -2.10 -6.44 3.15
N GLN A 116 -3.18 -6.19 3.89
CA GLN A 116 -4.40 -5.62 3.35
C GLN A 116 -4.46 -4.16 3.76
N THR A 117 -4.37 -3.26 2.79
CA THR A 117 -4.53 -1.82 3.03
C THR A 117 -6.02 -1.48 3.02
N TYR A 118 -6.48 -0.79 4.05
CA TYR A 118 -7.84 -0.26 4.14
C TYR A 118 -7.80 1.26 4.10
N ALA A 119 -8.61 1.88 3.24
CA ALA A 119 -8.67 3.33 3.07
C ALA A 119 -10.11 3.87 3.07
N PHE A 120 -11.07 3.10 3.59
CA PHE A 120 -12.47 3.53 3.62
C PHE A 120 -12.70 4.61 4.69
N GLU A 121 -12.88 5.86 4.24
CA GLU A 121 -13.08 7.04 5.09
C GLU A 121 -14.54 7.19 5.58
N GLY A 122 -15.48 6.50 4.93
CA GLY A 122 -16.91 6.66 5.16
C GLY A 122 -17.59 7.47 4.06
N THR A 123 -18.88 7.73 4.23
CA THR A 123 -19.75 8.31 3.19
C THR A 123 -20.13 9.77 3.45
N GLY A 124 -19.49 10.43 4.41
CA GLY A 124 -19.79 11.84 4.73
C GLY A 124 -21.20 12.07 5.26
N SER A 125 -21.75 11.14 6.05
CA SER A 125 -23.08 11.28 6.63
C SER A 125 -23.17 12.53 7.52
N LEU A 126 -24.27 13.27 7.41
CA LEU A 126 -24.54 14.40 8.29
C LEU A 126 -24.53 13.92 9.75
N ALA A 127 -23.69 14.54 10.58
CA ALA A 127 -23.82 14.41 12.02
C ALA A 127 -25.24 14.89 12.38
N GLY A 128 -26.04 14.03 12.99
CA GLY A 128 -27.41 14.36 13.37
C GLY A 128 -27.50 15.60 14.25
N SER A 129 -28.71 16.03 14.59
CA SER A 129 -28.91 17.21 15.43
C SER A 129 -28.24 17.06 16.80
N LEU A 130 -27.32 17.97 17.12
CA LEU A 130 -26.67 18.05 18.43
C LEU A 130 -27.53 18.89 19.40
N SER A 131 -27.50 18.53 20.68
CA SER A 131 -28.14 19.32 21.73
C SER A 131 -27.50 20.71 21.84
N SER A 132 -28.32 21.74 22.04
CA SER A 132 -27.83 23.11 22.28
C SER A 132 -27.23 23.26 23.68
N LEU A 133 -26.06 23.92 23.76
CA LEU A 133 -25.33 24.14 25.02
C LEU A 133 -26.11 24.96 26.07
N GLY A 134 -27.06 25.80 25.64
CA GLY A 134 -27.86 26.66 26.53
C GLY A 134 -29.14 26.02 27.08
N SER A 135 -29.38 24.73 26.82
CA SER A 135 -30.63 24.08 27.27
C SER A 135 -30.72 23.91 28.80
N THR A 136 -29.64 24.14 29.55
CA THR A 136 -29.59 24.02 31.02
C THR A 136 -29.65 25.36 31.75
N THR A 137 -29.59 26.49 31.02
CA THR A 137 -29.51 27.82 31.64
C THR A 137 -30.86 28.55 31.73
N SER A 138 -31.99 27.87 31.48
CA SER A 138 -33.29 28.53 31.34
C SER A 138 -33.86 29.11 32.62
N ASP A 139 -33.33 28.77 33.81
CA ASP A 139 -33.98 29.15 35.07
C ASP A 139 -32.98 29.53 36.17
N LEU A 140 -31.89 30.23 35.82
CA LEU A 140 -31.02 30.81 36.84
C LEU A 140 -31.46 32.22 37.19
N ASP A 141 -32.24 32.28 38.29
CA ASP A 141 -32.47 33.40 39.20
C ASP A 141 -32.49 34.81 38.57
N GLN A 142 -33.70 35.31 38.27
CA GLN A 142 -33.94 36.71 37.83
C GLN A 142 -33.76 37.71 39.00
N SER A 143 -32.82 37.47 39.91
CA SER A 143 -32.48 38.37 41.00
C SER A 143 -31.43 39.37 40.54
N TYR A 144 -31.81 40.65 40.52
CA TYR A 144 -30.97 41.76 40.07
C TYR A 144 -30.50 42.66 41.22
N ASP A 145 -30.50 42.14 42.46
CA ASP A 145 -30.16 42.89 43.67
C ASP A 145 -28.75 43.53 43.60
N TYR A 146 -27.82 42.93 42.85
CA TYR A 146 -26.46 43.44 42.63
C TYR A 146 -26.40 44.78 41.86
N LEU A 147 -27.46 45.18 41.16
CA LEU A 147 -27.49 46.46 40.43
C LEU A 147 -27.44 47.67 41.37
N ALA A 148 -27.89 47.51 42.62
CA ALA A 148 -27.83 48.58 43.63
C ALA A 148 -26.39 49.00 43.96
N ASP A 149 -25.45 48.06 43.88
CA ASP A 149 -24.05 48.24 44.28
C ASP A 149 -23.16 48.74 43.13
N TRP A 150 -23.66 48.78 41.89
CA TRP A 150 -22.88 49.19 40.70
C TRP A 150 -22.74 50.71 40.54
N GLY A 151 -23.35 51.50 41.42
CA GLY A 151 -23.15 52.94 41.51
C GLY A 151 -24.18 53.79 40.75
N PRO A 152 -23.95 55.12 40.63
CA PRO A 152 -24.99 56.09 40.30
C PRO A 152 -25.58 55.93 38.90
N HIS A 153 -24.78 55.44 37.94
CA HIS A 153 -25.23 55.21 36.56
C HIS A 153 -26.27 54.08 36.44
N PHE A 154 -26.26 53.14 37.38
CA PHE A 154 -27.16 51.99 37.38
C PHE A 154 -28.40 52.17 38.26
N LYS A 155 -28.55 53.32 38.95
CA LYS A 155 -29.70 53.60 39.84
C LYS A 155 -31.06 53.47 39.15
N GLN A 156 -31.15 53.90 37.90
CA GLN A 156 -32.41 53.81 37.15
C GLN A 156 -32.78 52.33 36.91
N LEU A 157 -31.81 51.52 36.47
CA LEU A 157 -31.99 50.08 36.29
C LEU A 157 -32.28 49.38 37.63
N ALA A 158 -31.52 49.69 38.68
CA ALA A 158 -31.77 49.16 40.01
C ALA A 158 -33.19 49.46 40.48
N SER A 159 -33.70 50.69 40.27
CA SER A 159 -35.09 51.02 40.61
C SER A 159 -36.11 50.24 39.79
N MET A 160 -35.86 50.01 38.50
CA MET A 160 -36.77 49.26 37.63
C MET A 160 -36.89 47.80 38.05
N TYR A 161 -35.78 47.16 38.43
CA TYR A 161 -35.75 45.73 38.76
C TYR A 161 -35.97 45.42 40.26
N SER A 162 -35.77 46.39 41.17
CA SER A 162 -36.10 46.22 42.61
C SER A 162 -37.57 46.46 42.94
N SER A 163 -38.30 47.20 42.09
CA SER A 163 -39.71 47.56 42.30
C SER A 163 -40.67 46.36 42.26
N TYR A 164 -40.28 45.25 41.65
CA TYR A 164 -41.10 44.03 41.60
C TYR A 164 -41.14 43.27 42.93
N ARG A 165 -40.41 43.72 43.96
CA ARG A 165 -40.30 43.05 45.27
C ARG A 165 -41.09 43.73 46.39
N THR A 166 -41.72 44.88 46.15
CA THR A 166 -42.39 45.68 47.19
C THR A 166 -43.92 45.70 47.10
N VAL A 167 -44.52 44.75 46.38
CA VAL A 167 -45.99 44.66 46.21
C VAL A 167 -46.60 43.49 47.00
N GLU A 168 -45.79 42.71 47.73
CA GLU A 168 -46.27 41.80 48.77
C GLU A 168 -45.90 42.34 50.15
N ASP A 169 -46.72 43.27 50.64
CA ASP A 169 -47.08 43.47 52.05
C ASP A 169 -48.30 44.43 52.14
#